data_AF-A0A2N1SKB7-F1
#
_entry.id   AF-A0A2N1SKB7-F1
#
_cell.length_a   1.000
_cell.length_b   1.000
_cell.length_c   1.000
_cell.angle_alpha   90.00
_cell.angle_beta   90.00
_cell.angle_gamma   90.00
#
_symmetry.space_group_name_H-M   'P 1'
#
loop_
_entity.id
_entity.type
_entity.pdbx_description
1 polymer ?
#
loop_
_entity_poly.entity_id
_entity_poly.type
_entity_poly.pdbx_seq_one_letter_code
_entity_poly.pdbx_strand_id
1 'polypeptide(L)'
;MPGGTTMMETLVEAFSIPVIRHAFIGMTIAGATLSLLGVIVVSLHLTAIRFTLMHVGLLGAASGLALGFSSTTGAFTLVLVASVVMGTMVNQKTVAASSISGLFMTGSLAGAFLLLASTGVPAMQVFDIFAGNILMMTRTDVIFTASVGLILVFVFVFAYREIQLVLLNRELAQVLGVPVDAIMTGMFVLLGLGIATALRLVGALLVDAIILLPAMAALRFARNFGMALVLSSLFGLATTIGGFLVALFFDLPVGASAAMVSTLLLGISMIIARLAAH
;
A
#
# COMPACT_ATOMS: atom_id res chain seq x y z
N MET A 1 -27.37 20.98 15.70
CA MET A 1 -27.78 19.63 16.13
C MET A 1 -29.26 19.63 16.47
N PRO A 2 -30.12 19.05 15.62
CA PRO A 2 -31.45 18.61 16.05
C PRO A 2 -31.70 17.13 15.70
N GLY A 3 -32.09 16.33 16.69
CA GLY A 3 -32.48 14.93 16.55
C GLY A 3 -31.36 13.97 16.93
N GLY A 4 -31.37 13.51 18.19
CA GLY A 4 -30.46 12.48 18.68
C GLY A 4 -30.82 11.12 18.09
N THR A 5 -30.32 10.84 16.89
CA THR A 5 -30.21 9.46 16.43
C THR A 5 -29.19 8.76 17.32
N THR A 6 -29.53 7.57 17.80
CA THR A 6 -28.56 6.77 18.55
C THR A 6 -27.38 6.43 17.64
N MET A 7 -26.18 6.19 18.20
CA MET A 7 -25.00 5.78 17.41
C MET A 7 -25.30 4.59 16.49
N MET A 8 -26.22 3.71 16.93
CA MET A 8 -26.71 2.57 16.16
C MET A 8 -27.52 3.00 14.93
N GLU A 9 -28.43 3.98 15.06
CA GLU A 9 -29.25 4.47 13.95
C GLU A 9 -28.41 5.13 12.85
N THR A 10 -27.43 5.95 13.24
CA THR A 10 -26.50 6.58 12.28
C THR A 10 -25.69 5.54 11.51
N LEU A 11 -25.27 4.46 12.16
CA LEU A 11 -24.57 3.36 11.49
C LEU A 11 -25.51 2.59 10.55
N VAL A 12 -26.72 2.26 10.99
CA VAL A 12 -27.71 1.56 10.15
C VAL A 12 -28.04 2.36 8.88
N GLU A 13 -28.22 3.68 9.02
CA GLU A 13 -28.47 4.56 7.88
C GLU A 13 -27.25 4.66 6.95
N ALA A 14 -26.04 4.86 7.50
CA ALA A 14 -24.82 4.92 6.70
C ALA A 14 -24.58 3.61 5.91
N PHE A 15 -24.75 2.45 6.54
CA PHE A 15 -24.54 1.16 5.88
C PHE A 15 -25.67 0.76 4.92
N SER A 16 -26.81 1.46 4.94
CA SER A 16 -27.85 1.32 3.91
C SER A 16 -27.39 1.82 2.54
N ILE A 17 -26.45 2.76 2.52
CA ILE A 17 -25.91 3.37 1.30
C ILE A 17 -24.89 2.41 0.65
N PRO A 18 -25.12 1.94 -0.59
CA PRO A 18 -24.25 0.94 -1.22
C PRO A 18 -22.79 1.36 -1.32
N VAL A 19 -22.55 2.66 -1.57
CA VAL A 19 -21.22 3.23 -1.75
C VAL A 19 -20.42 3.23 -0.45
N ILE A 20 -21.06 3.58 0.68
CA ILE A 20 -20.45 3.50 2.01
C ILE A 20 -20.10 2.04 2.35
N ARG A 21 -21.00 1.10 2.02
CA ARG A 21 -20.73 -0.33 2.22
C ARG A 21 -19.56 -0.83 1.37
N HIS A 22 -19.47 -0.43 0.09
CA HIS A 22 -18.34 -0.79 -0.76
C HIS A 22 -17.03 -0.22 -0.23
N ALA A 23 -17.02 1.06 0.16
CA ALA A 23 -15.87 1.72 0.76
C ALA A 23 -15.39 0.98 2.01
N PHE A 24 -16.31 0.67 2.93
CA PHE A 24 -15.99 -0.05 4.17
C PHE A 24 -15.40 -1.44 3.90
N ILE A 25 -16.02 -2.23 3.01
CA ILE A 25 -15.54 -3.57 2.67
C ILE A 25 -14.17 -3.49 1.98
N GLY A 26 -14.02 -2.61 1.00
CA GLY A 26 -12.76 -2.42 0.27
C GLY A 26 -11.62 -1.99 1.19
N MET A 27 -11.87 -1.04 2.08
CA MET A 27 -10.90 -0.61 3.07
C MET A 27 -10.54 -1.71 4.05
N THR A 28 -11.52 -2.49 4.53
CA THR A 28 -11.25 -3.62 5.45
C THR A 28 -10.36 -4.66 4.78
N ILE A 29 -10.65 -5.02 3.54
CA ILE A 29 -9.84 -5.96 2.75
C ILE A 29 -8.43 -5.40 2.52
N ALA A 30 -8.34 -4.13 2.09
CA ALA A 30 -7.06 -3.47 1.86
C ALA A 30 -6.23 -3.39 3.15
N GLY A 31 -6.85 -3.03 4.27
CA GLY A 31 -6.25 -3.00 5.60
C GLY A 31 -5.67 -4.35 6.02
N ALA A 32 -6.46 -5.40 5.87
CA ALA A 32 -6.06 -6.75 6.24
C ALA A 32 -4.92 -7.30 5.37
N THR A 33 -4.89 -6.98 4.07
CA THR A 33 -4.03 -7.67 3.10
C THR A 33 -2.85 -6.84 2.62
N LEU A 34 -3.02 -5.54 2.36
CA LEU A 34 -1.93 -4.67 1.89
C LEU A 34 -0.92 -4.37 3.00
N SER A 35 -1.35 -4.38 4.26
CA SER A 35 -0.44 -4.22 5.41
C SER A 35 0.61 -5.34 5.49
N LEU A 36 0.35 -6.52 4.94
CA LEU A 36 1.33 -7.61 4.85
C LEU A 36 2.59 -7.20 4.06
N LEU A 37 2.41 -6.40 3.00
CA LEU A 37 3.51 -5.86 2.22
C LEU A 37 4.41 -4.94 3.05
N GLY A 38 3.85 -4.27 4.05
CA GLY A 38 4.60 -3.41 4.96
C GLY A 38 5.67 -4.15 5.73
N VAL A 39 5.39 -5.40 6.14
CA VAL A 39 6.36 -6.24 6.85
C VAL A 39 7.59 -6.45 5.96
N ILE A 40 7.38 -6.76 4.68
CA ILE A 40 8.46 -6.90 3.70
C ILE A 40 9.19 -5.58 3.49
N VAL A 41 8.46 -4.48 3.32
CA VAL A 41 9.05 -3.14 3.10
C VAL A 41 9.99 -2.77 4.24
N VAL A 42 9.58 -2.98 5.49
CA VAL A 42 10.40 -2.64 6.66
C VAL A 42 11.56 -3.64 6.80
N SER A 43 11.29 -4.95 6.74
CA SER A 43 12.30 -5.99 6.92
C SER A 43 13.41 -5.93 5.86
N LEU A 44 13.12 -5.50 4.64
CA LEU A 44 14.09 -5.36 3.55
C LEU A 44 14.58 -3.93 3.30
N HIS A 45 14.14 -2.97 4.12
CA HIS A 45 14.52 -1.55 4.02
C HIS A 45 14.15 -0.95 2.65
N LEU A 46 13.00 -1.34 2.12
CA LEU A 46 12.47 -0.92 0.82
C LEU A 46 11.57 0.33 0.91
N THR A 47 11.64 1.08 2.02
CA THR A 47 10.81 2.27 2.25
C THR A 47 10.95 3.29 1.11
N ALA A 48 12.17 3.47 0.57
CA ALA A 48 12.43 4.36 -0.55
C ALA A 48 11.84 3.86 -1.87
N ILE A 49 11.89 2.54 -2.12
CA ILE A 49 11.30 1.90 -3.31
C ILE A 49 9.79 2.12 -3.34
N ARG A 50 9.10 1.95 -2.20
CA ARG A 50 7.67 2.24 -2.08
C ARG A 50 7.35 3.67 -2.51
N PHE A 51 8.11 4.65 -2.01
CA PHE A 51 7.89 6.06 -2.36
C PHE A 51 8.12 6.33 -3.86
N THR A 52 9.10 5.63 -4.43
CA THR A 52 9.43 5.70 -5.85
C THR A 52 8.31 5.16 -6.72
N LEU A 53 7.76 3.99 -6.39
CA LEU A 53 6.67 3.38 -7.14
C LEU A 53 5.42 4.27 -7.18
N MET A 54 5.18 5.07 -6.13
CA MET A 54 4.10 6.07 -6.16
C MET A 54 4.31 7.15 -7.23
N HIS A 55 5.54 7.62 -7.43
CA HIS A 55 5.87 8.66 -8.41
C HIS A 55 6.04 8.10 -9.82
N VAL A 56 6.49 6.85 -9.94
CA VAL A 56 6.36 6.09 -11.18
C VAL A 56 4.89 5.98 -11.59
N GLY A 57 3.98 5.82 -10.62
CA GLY A 57 2.53 5.89 -10.85
C GLY A 57 2.10 7.19 -11.53
N LEU A 58 2.68 8.34 -11.13
CA LEU A 58 2.41 9.63 -11.76
C LEU A 58 2.89 9.68 -13.22
N LEU A 59 4.10 9.19 -13.50
CA LEU A 59 4.59 9.06 -14.88
C LEU A 59 3.69 8.12 -15.70
N GLY A 60 3.26 7.01 -15.11
CA GLY A 60 2.36 6.07 -15.75
C GLY A 60 1.01 6.68 -16.05
N ALA A 61 0.44 7.42 -15.10
CA ALA A 61 -0.82 8.16 -15.30
C ALA A 61 -0.71 9.18 -16.44
N ALA A 62 0.39 9.95 -16.47
CA ALA A 62 0.66 10.92 -17.53
C ALA A 62 0.78 10.23 -18.89
N SER A 63 1.53 9.12 -18.95
CA SER A 63 1.73 8.32 -20.17
C SER A 63 0.42 7.70 -20.65
N GLY A 64 -0.40 7.18 -19.72
CA GLY A 64 -1.71 6.61 -20.04
C GLY A 64 -2.63 7.63 -20.68
N LEU A 65 -2.77 8.80 -20.06
CA LEU A 65 -3.59 9.89 -20.58
C LEU A 65 -3.08 10.41 -21.93
N ALA A 66 -1.76 10.56 -22.08
CA ALA A 66 -1.14 10.96 -23.35
C ALA A 66 -1.43 9.98 -24.50
N LEU A 67 -1.57 8.69 -24.20
CA LEU A 67 -1.89 7.63 -25.17
C LEU A 67 -3.41 7.41 -25.35
N GLY A 68 -4.27 8.17 -24.66
CA GLY A 68 -5.72 8.03 -24.70
C GLY A 68 -6.30 6.93 -23.80
N PHE A 69 -5.49 6.33 -22.92
CA PHE A 69 -5.94 5.42 -21.87
C PHE A 69 -6.29 6.17 -20.57
N SER A 70 -6.87 5.47 -19.60
CA SER A 70 -7.11 6.04 -18.27
C SER A 70 -5.81 6.25 -17.49
N SER A 71 -5.79 7.25 -16.60
CA SER A 71 -4.67 7.48 -15.66
C SER A 71 -4.37 6.25 -14.81
N THR A 72 -5.40 5.53 -14.38
CA THR A 72 -5.28 4.30 -13.60
C THR A 72 -4.59 3.19 -14.38
N THR A 73 -5.00 2.94 -15.63
CA THR A 73 -4.39 1.90 -16.47
C THR A 73 -2.92 2.19 -16.72
N GLY A 74 -2.59 3.44 -17.06
CA GLY A 74 -1.22 3.86 -17.28
C GLY A 74 -0.34 3.70 -16.03
N ALA A 75 -0.85 4.14 -14.88
CA ALA A 75 -0.15 4.00 -13.60
C ALA A 75 0.10 2.54 -13.22
N PHE A 76 -0.92 1.68 -13.27
CA PHE A 76 -0.77 0.25 -12.98
C PHE A 76 0.28 -0.40 -13.88
N THR A 77 0.21 -0.13 -15.18
CA THR A 77 1.13 -0.71 -16.15
C THR A 77 2.56 -0.30 -15.85
N LEU A 78 2.81 1.00 -15.68
CA LEU A 78 4.17 1.48 -15.47
C LEU A 78 4.73 1.12 -14.10
N VAL A 79 3.90 1.11 -13.05
CA VAL A 79 4.30 0.65 -11.71
C VAL A 79 4.70 -0.82 -11.74
N LEU A 80 3.94 -1.69 -12.42
CA LEU A 80 4.28 -3.11 -12.53
C LEU A 80 5.57 -3.32 -13.34
N VAL A 81 5.73 -2.61 -14.46
CA VAL A 81 6.97 -2.65 -15.25
C VAL A 81 8.16 -2.20 -14.40
N ALA A 82 8.05 -1.06 -13.71
CA ALA A 82 9.11 -0.57 -12.85
C ALA A 82 9.40 -1.51 -11.69
N SER A 83 8.39 -2.13 -11.08
CA SER A 83 8.58 -3.13 -10.03
C SER A 83 9.41 -4.32 -10.50
N VAL A 84 9.17 -4.85 -11.70
CA VAL A 84 9.99 -5.92 -12.27
C VAL A 84 11.43 -5.44 -12.48
N VAL A 85 11.61 -4.29 -13.14
CA VAL A 85 12.94 -3.74 -13.43
C VAL A 85 13.72 -3.47 -12.14
N MET A 86 13.14 -2.74 -11.20
CA MET A 86 13.75 -2.42 -9.91
C MET A 86 14.05 -3.69 -9.10
N GLY A 87 13.16 -4.69 -9.12
CA GLY A 87 13.39 -5.97 -8.46
C GLY A 87 14.63 -6.69 -8.97
N THR A 88 14.82 -6.73 -10.29
CA THR A 88 16.01 -7.33 -10.91
C THR A 88 17.28 -6.53 -10.66
N MET A 89 17.20 -5.20 -10.58
CA MET A 89 18.37 -4.34 -10.33
C MET A 89 18.86 -4.41 -8.88
N VAL A 90 17.95 -4.33 -7.90
CA VAL A 90 18.30 -4.40 -6.47
C VAL A 90 18.97 -5.72 -6.13
N ASN A 91 18.61 -6.78 -6.84
CA ASN A 91 19.08 -8.10 -6.55
C ASN A 91 20.52 -8.37 -7.03
N GLN A 92 21.03 -7.62 -8.02
CA GLN A 92 22.39 -7.80 -8.55
C GLN A 92 23.50 -7.33 -7.57
N LYS A 93 23.16 -6.89 -6.35
CA LYS A 93 24.07 -6.40 -5.28
C LYS A 93 25.04 -5.27 -5.67
N THR A 94 24.98 -4.76 -6.90
CA THR A 94 25.86 -3.71 -7.42
C THR A 94 25.44 -2.30 -6.98
N VAL A 95 24.14 -2.10 -6.72
CA VAL A 95 23.57 -0.78 -6.43
C VAL A 95 22.61 -0.86 -5.25
N ALA A 96 22.74 0.07 -4.30
CA ALA A 96 21.85 0.15 -3.15
C ALA A 96 20.40 0.45 -3.58
N ALA A 97 19.42 -0.12 -2.87
CA ALA A 97 18.00 0.12 -3.14
C ALA A 97 17.63 1.60 -3.06
N SER A 98 18.28 2.37 -2.19
CA SER A 98 18.14 3.83 -2.09
C SER A 98 18.62 4.56 -3.35
N SER A 99 19.71 4.11 -3.98
CA SER A 99 20.23 4.70 -5.21
C SER A 99 19.33 4.38 -6.41
N ILE A 100 18.84 3.14 -6.53
CA ILE A 100 17.86 2.75 -7.56
C ILE A 100 16.57 3.55 -7.38
N SER A 101 16.10 3.67 -6.14
CA SER A 101 14.96 4.52 -5.79
C SER A 101 15.18 5.96 -6.26
N GLY A 102 16.32 6.59 -5.91
CA GLY A 102 16.61 7.97 -6.32
C GLY A 102 16.59 8.17 -7.84
N LEU A 103 17.20 7.25 -8.59
CA LEU A 103 17.21 7.29 -10.05
C LEU A 103 15.79 7.26 -10.65
N PHE A 104 15.00 6.24 -10.27
CA PHE A 104 13.64 6.07 -10.79
C PHE A 104 12.70 7.19 -10.33
N MET A 105 12.89 7.68 -9.10
CA MET A 105 12.11 8.77 -8.54
C MET A 105 12.31 10.06 -9.33
N THR A 106 13.56 10.49 -9.48
CA THR A 106 13.90 11.71 -10.24
C THR A 106 13.51 11.57 -11.71
N GLY A 107 13.79 10.41 -12.32
CA GLY A 107 13.45 10.13 -13.72
C GLY A 107 11.96 10.12 -13.98
N SER A 108 11.17 9.48 -13.11
CA SER A 108 9.71 9.43 -13.26
C SER A 108 9.06 10.79 -13.12
N LEU A 109 9.48 11.59 -12.13
CA LEU A 109 8.94 12.92 -11.93
C LEU A 109 9.29 13.87 -13.08
N ALA A 110 10.55 13.87 -13.51
CA ALA A 110 10.99 14.65 -14.67
C ALA A 110 10.25 14.23 -15.94
N GLY A 111 10.16 12.93 -16.20
CA GLY A 111 9.43 12.38 -17.34
C GLY A 111 7.94 12.75 -17.33
N ALA A 112 7.29 12.70 -16.16
CA ALA A 112 5.88 13.05 -16.03
C ALA A 112 5.66 14.52 -16.42
N PHE A 113 6.47 15.43 -15.89
CA PHE A 113 6.34 16.85 -16.22
C PHE A 113 6.67 17.18 -17.69
N LEU A 114 7.68 16.51 -18.27
CA LEU A 114 8.00 16.66 -19.69
C LEU A 114 6.87 16.15 -20.60
N LEU A 115 6.23 15.03 -20.23
CA LEU A 115 5.06 14.52 -20.96
C LEU A 115 3.88 15.48 -20.86
N LEU A 116 3.61 16.03 -19.69
CA LEU A 116 2.52 17.00 -19.50
C LEU A 116 2.75 18.24 -20.36
N ALA A 117 3.97 18.78 -20.35
CA ALA A 117 4.34 19.95 -21.13
C ALA A 117 4.25 19.72 -22.65
N SER A 118 4.57 18.52 -23.13
CA SER A 118 4.56 18.19 -24.56
C SER A 118 3.19 17.78 -25.10
N THR A 119 2.35 17.16 -24.28
CA THR A 119 1.04 16.61 -24.70
C THR A 119 -0.12 17.53 -24.35
N GLY A 120 0.06 18.47 -23.43
CA GLY A 120 -1.00 19.34 -22.93
C GLY A 120 -1.98 18.66 -21.97
N VAL A 121 -1.68 17.43 -21.52
CA VAL A 121 -2.49 16.72 -20.51
C VAL A 121 -2.56 17.57 -19.24
N PRO A 122 -3.76 17.89 -18.71
CA PRO A 122 -3.88 18.70 -17.51
C PRO A 122 -3.26 18.00 -16.30
N ALA A 123 -2.38 18.69 -15.58
CA ALA A 123 -1.71 18.14 -14.40
C ALA A 123 -2.70 17.55 -13.39
N MET A 124 -3.83 18.23 -13.17
CA MET A 124 -4.89 17.79 -12.25
C MET A 124 -5.37 16.36 -12.56
N GLN A 125 -5.59 16.02 -13.84
CA GLN A 125 -6.04 14.67 -14.24
C GLN A 125 -5.00 13.58 -13.93
N VAL A 126 -3.72 13.94 -13.92
CA VAL A 126 -2.63 13.03 -13.56
C VAL A 126 -2.57 12.86 -12.04
N PHE A 127 -2.72 13.95 -11.30
CA PHE A 127 -2.70 13.96 -9.84
C PHE A 127 -3.96 13.36 -9.21
N ASP A 128 -5.06 13.19 -9.96
CA ASP A 128 -6.29 12.52 -9.48
C ASP A 128 -6.01 11.12 -8.89
N ILE A 129 -4.98 10.42 -9.39
CA ILE A 129 -4.59 9.12 -8.84
C ILE A 129 -4.10 9.18 -7.39
N PHE A 130 -3.60 10.34 -6.94
CA PHE A 130 -3.14 10.54 -5.57
C PHE A 130 -4.25 10.95 -4.61
N ALA A 131 -5.36 11.50 -5.11
CA ALA A 131 -6.54 11.79 -4.29
C ALA A 131 -7.28 10.51 -3.90
N GLY A 132 -7.28 9.50 -4.79
CA GLY A 132 -8.07 8.29 -4.62
C GLY A 132 -9.57 8.55 -4.76
N ASN A 133 -10.39 7.49 -4.75
CA ASN A 133 -11.84 7.65 -4.89
C ASN A 133 -12.63 6.64 -4.05
N ILE A 134 -12.32 6.59 -2.75
CA ILE A 134 -12.92 5.67 -1.77
C ILE A 134 -14.44 5.78 -1.76
N LEU A 135 -14.93 7.03 -1.74
CA LEU A 135 -16.35 7.36 -1.64
C LEU A 135 -17.09 7.20 -2.97
N MET A 136 -16.45 6.73 -4.04
CA MET A 136 -17.12 6.27 -5.26
C MET A 136 -16.72 4.85 -5.64
N MET A 137 -16.29 4.04 -4.65
CA MET A 137 -15.96 2.64 -4.89
C MET A 137 -17.16 1.88 -5.46
N THR A 138 -16.93 1.27 -6.62
CA THR A 138 -17.88 0.38 -7.25
C THR A 138 -17.71 -1.06 -6.74
N ARG A 139 -18.68 -1.92 -7.04
CA ARG A 139 -18.57 -3.36 -6.78
C ARG A 139 -17.34 -3.97 -7.47
N THR A 140 -17.01 -3.49 -8.67
CA THR A 140 -15.84 -3.95 -9.42
C THR A 140 -14.54 -3.60 -8.70
N ASP A 141 -14.46 -2.42 -8.06
CA ASP A 141 -13.30 -2.03 -7.27
C ASP A 141 -13.13 -2.91 -6.03
N VAL A 142 -14.24 -3.28 -5.37
CA VAL A 142 -14.22 -4.22 -4.24
C VAL A 142 -13.69 -5.59 -4.68
N ILE A 143 -14.20 -6.14 -5.79
CA ILE A 143 -13.78 -7.44 -6.32
C ILE A 143 -12.30 -7.41 -6.74
N PHE A 144 -11.87 -6.32 -7.37
CA PHE A 144 -10.47 -6.15 -7.75
C PHE A 144 -9.55 -6.13 -6.52
N THR A 145 -9.92 -5.35 -5.50
CA THR A 145 -9.19 -5.28 -4.23
C THR A 145 -9.14 -6.62 -3.52
N ALA A 146 -10.26 -7.34 -3.48
CA ALA A 146 -10.35 -8.69 -2.92
C ALA A 146 -9.44 -9.67 -3.67
N SER A 147 -9.38 -9.55 -4.99
CA SER A 147 -8.55 -10.41 -5.84
C SER A 147 -7.06 -10.15 -5.59
N VAL A 148 -6.64 -8.88 -5.50
CA VAL A 148 -5.26 -8.50 -5.13
C VAL A 148 -4.93 -8.99 -3.71
N GLY A 149 -5.83 -8.79 -2.75
CA GLY A 149 -5.67 -9.26 -1.38
C GLY A 149 -5.53 -10.78 -1.30
N LEU A 150 -6.33 -11.52 -2.07
CA LEU A 150 -6.25 -12.97 -2.16
C LEU A 150 -4.92 -13.45 -2.75
N ILE A 151 -4.43 -12.79 -3.81
CA ILE A 151 -3.10 -13.08 -4.39
C ILE A 151 -2.01 -12.86 -3.34
N LEU A 152 -2.06 -11.77 -2.59
CA LEU A 152 -1.09 -11.50 -1.53
C LEU A 152 -1.11 -12.61 -0.47
N VAL A 153 -2.28 -12.89 0.10
CA VAL A 153 -2.42 -13.94 1.12
C VAL A 153 -1.95 -15.29 0.57
N PHE A 154 -2.32 -15.64 -0.66
CA PHE A 154 -1.88 -16.86 -1.31
C PHE A 154 -0.35 -16.93 -1.38
N VAL A 155 0.32 -15.89 -1.89
CA VAL A 155 1.79 -15.91 -1.97
C VAL A 155 2.42 -15.97 -0.58
N PHE A 156 1.93 -15.21 0.40
CA PHE A 156 2.49 -15.24 1.76
C PHE A 156 2.29 -16.58 2.46
N VAL A 157 1.23 -17.33 2.16
CA VAL A 157 0.98 -18.65 2.73
C VAL A 157 1.82 -19.71 2.04
N PHE A 158 1.85 -19.74 0.70
CA PHE A 158 2.52 -20.79 -0.06
C PHE A 158 4.03 -20.59 -0.18
N ALA A 159 4.51 -19.35 -0.26
CA ALA A 159 5.94 -19.02 -0.30
C ALA A 159 6.48 -18.55 1.07
N TYR A 160 5.77 -18.86 2.17
CA TYR A 160 6.10 -18.40 3.52
C TYR A 160 7.56 -18.71 3.90
N ARG A 161 7.99 -19.96 3.69
CA ARG A 161 9.30 -20.45 4.12
C ARG A 161 10.41 -19.80 3.32
N GLU A 162 10.22 -19.69 2.02
CA GLU A 162 11.19 -19.15 1.10
C GLU A 162 11.35 -17.64 1.27
N ILE A 163 10.24 -16.91 1.45
CA ILE A 163 10.26 -15.49 1.83
C ILE A 163 11.01 -15.32 3.15
N GLN A 164 10.66 -16.10 4.18
CA GLN A 164 11.31 -16.02 5.49
C GLN A 164 12.82 -16.29 5.41
N LEU A 165 13.25 -17.27 4.61
CA LEU A 165 14.66 -17.58 4.40
C LEU A 165 15.38 -16.41 3.70
N VAL A 166 14.78 -15.83 2.66
CA VAL A 166 15.34 -14.67 1.94
C VAL A 166 15.46 -13.44 2.84
N LEU A 167 14.50 -13.23 3.74
CA LEU A 167 14.53 -12.13 4.71
C LEU A 167 15.64 -12.30 5.75
N LEU A 168 15.89 -13.54 6.19
CA LEU A 168 16.86 -13.83 7.25
C LEU A 168 18.28 -13.90 6.73
N ASN A 169 18.52 -14.68 5.68
CA ASN A 169 19.83 -14.88 5.08
C ASN A 169 19.71 -15.31 3.62
N ARG A 170 19.99 -14.38 2.70
CA ARG A 170 19.94 -14.62 1.26
C ARG A 170 20.96 -15.65 0.78
N GLU A 171 22.15 -15.69 1.37
CA GLU A 171 23.20 -16.64 0.98
C GLU A 171 22.83 -18.06 1.41
N LEU A 172 22.30 -18.21 2.62
CA LEU A 172 21.76 -19.49 3.08
C LEU A 172 20.58 -19.93 2.22
N ALA A 173 19.67 -19.03 1.86
CA ALA A 173 18.55 -19.33 0.98
C ALA A 173 19.05 -19.85 -0.40
N GLN A 174 20.07 -19.21 -0.98
CA GLN A 174 20.70 -19.66 -2.23
C GLN A 174 21.33 -21.05 -2.08
N VAL A 175 22.05 -21.31 -0.99
CA VAL A 175 22.64 -22.64 -0.71
C VAL A 175 21.57 -23.72 -0.55
N LEU A 176 20.41 -23.38 0.02
CA LEU A 176 19.26 -24.28 0.16
C LEU A 176 18.44 -24.43 -1.14
N GLY A 177 18.90 -23.88 -2.26
CA GLY A 177 18.24 -24.00 -3.57
C GLY A 177 17.03 -23.09 -3.76
N VAL A 178 16.82 -22.11 -2.87
CA VAL A 178 15.75 -21.12 -3.01
C VAL A 178 16.11 -20.15 -4.14
N PRO A 179 15.21 -19.90 -5.12
CA PRO A 179 15.46 -18.96 -6.20
C PRO A 179 15.30 -17.52 -5.69
N VAL A 180 16.30 -17.03 -4.95
CA VAL A 180 16.28 -15.73 -4.25
C VAL A 180 15.91 -14.58 -5.19
N ASP A 181 16.44 -14.59 -6.40
CA ASP A 181 16.21 -13.56 -7.42
C ASP A 181 14.74 -13.47 -7.84
N ALA A 182 14.10 -14.63 -8.02
CA ALA A 182 12.69 -14.72 -8.36
C ALA A 182 11.81 -14.27 -7.19
N ILE A 183 12.18 -14.62 -5.96
CA ILE A 183 11.43 -14.21 -4.76
C ILE A 183 11.56 -12.71 -4.51
N MET A 184 12.77 -12.15 -4.61
CA MET A 184 13.00 -10.71 -4.52
C MET A 184 12.21 -9.96 -5.58
N THR A 185 12.29 -10.37 -6.84
CA THR A 185 11.53 -9.74 -7.92
C THR A 185 10.02 -9.89 -7.69
N GLY A 186 9.57 -11.06 -7.25
CA GLY A 186 8.18 -11.32 -6.88
C GLY A 186 7.69 -10.38 -5.78
N MET A 187 8.48 -10.17 -4.72
CA MET A 187 8.14 -9.22 -3.65
C MET A 187 8.01 -7.77 -4.17
N PHE A 188 8.87 -7.36 -5.12
CA PHE A 188 8.76 -6.05 -5.75
C PHE A 188 7.51 -5.90 -6.61
N VAL A 189 7.13 -6.96 -7.34
CA VAL A 189 5.89 -7.01 -8.13
C VAL A 189 4.67 -6.95 -7.23
N LEU A 190 4.64 -7.72 -6.14
CA LEU A 190 3.56 -7.67 -5.15
C LEU A 190 3.48 -6.29 -4.48
N LEU A 191 4.62 -5.67 -4.18
CA LEU A 191 4.68 -4.31 -3.66
C LEU A 191 4.11 -3.30 -4.66
N GLY A 192 4.49 -3.39 -5.94
CA GLY A 192 3.95 -2.55 -7.00
C GLY A 192 2.45 -2.71 -7.18
N LEU A 193 1.97 -3.96 -7.22
CA LEU A 193 0.55 -4.28 -7.30
C LEU A 193 -0.22 -3.69 -6.11
N GLY A 194 0.32 -3.83 -4.90
CA GLY A 194 -0.27 -3.27 -3.68
C GLY A 194 -0.30 -1.74 -3.67
N ILE A 195 0.79 -1.09 -4.07
CA ILE A 195 0.88 0.38 -4.16
C ILE A 195 -0.08 0.92 -5.21
N ALA A 196 -0.11 0.34 -6.42
CA ALA A 196 -1.03 0.76 -7.47
C ALA A 196 -2.50 0.60 -7.05
N THR A 197 -2.80 -0.51 -6.35
CA THR A 197 -4.14 -0.76 -5.77
C THR A 197 -4.48 0.25 -4.69
N ALA A 198 -3.57 0.52 -3.76
CA ALA A 198 -3.77 1.50 -2.69
C ALA A 198 -3.95 2.92 -3.24
N LEU A 199 -3.18 3.33 -4.25
CA LEU A 199 -3.32 4.63 -4.91
C LEU A 199 -4.70 4.80 -5.52
N ARG A 200 -5.15 3.84 -6.33
CA ARG A 200 -6.48 3.88 -6.97
C ARG A 200 -7.61 3.96 -5.94
N LEU A 201 -7.55 3.12 -4.92
CA LEU A 201 -8.63 3.03 -3.94
C LEU A 201 -8.67 4.26 -3.05
N VAL A 202 -7.52 4.62 -2.49
CA VAL A 202 -7.46 5.42 -1.27
C VAL A 202 -6.54 6.64 -1.36
N GLY A 203 -5.79 6.77 -2.45
CA GLY A 203 -4.86 7.87 -2.67
C GLY A 203 -3.51 7.70 -1.95
N ALA A 204 -2.61 8.65 -2.20
CA ALA A 204 -1.21 8.63 -1.73
C ALA A 204 -1.09 8.45 -0.22
N LEU A 205 -1.89 9.24 0.51
CA LEU A 205 -1.81 9.34 1.96
C LEU A 205 -2.08 7.99 2.64
N LEU A 206 -3.00 7.18 2.09
CA LEU A 206 -3.32 5.90 2.69
C LEU A 206 -2.39 4.75 2.31
N VAL A 207 -1.58 4.90 1.26
CA VAL A 207 -0.53 3.92 0.96
C VAL A 207 0.36 3.75 2.19
N ASP A 208 0.82 4.86 2.77
CA ASP A 208 1.62 4.83 3.99
C ASP A 208 0.85 4.36 5.22
N ALA A 209 -0.38 4.86 5.38
CA ALA A 209 -1.22 4.55 6.52
C ALA A 209 -1.53 3.06 6.65
N ILE A 210 -1.78 2.36 5.54
CA ILE A 210 -2.17 0.94 5.56
C ILE A 210 -0.96 0.02 5.40
N ILE A 211 0.03 0.39 4.59
CA ILE A 211 1.14 -0.50 4.30
C ILE A 211 2.21 -0.35 5.39
N LEU A 212 2.78 0.85 5.53
CA LEU A 212 4.03 1.02 6.27
C LEU A 212 3.83 1.10 7.80
N LEU A 213 2.95 1.99 8.25
CA LEU A 213 2.76 2.30 9.67
C LEU A 213 2.29 1.08 10.51
N PRO A 214 1.27 0.29 10.12
CA PRO A 214 0.84 -0.85 10.92
C PRO A 214 1.89 -1.96 10.94
N ALA A 215 2.67 -2.13 9.86
CA ALA A 215 3.78 -3.08 9.85
C ALA A 215 4.91 -2.66 10.79
N MET A 216 5.27 -1.38 10.83
CA MET A 216 6.25 -0.86 11.79
C MET A 216 5.77 -1.03 13.24
N ALA A 217 4.47 -0.88 13.50
CA ALA A 217 3.89 -1.14 14.81
C ALA A 217 3.94 -2.64 15.15
N ALA A 218 3.57 -3.51 14.20
CA ALA A 218 3.53 -4.96 14.38
C ALA A 218 4.92 -5.55 14.67
N LEU A 219 5.93 -5.11 13.92
CA LEU A 219 7.31 -5.58 14.06
C LEU A 219 7.92 -5.29 15.44
N ARG A 220 7.37 -4.34 16.21
CA ARG A 220 7.83 -4.06 17.58
C ARG A 220 7.44 -5.14 18.58
N PHE A 221 6.35 -5.85 18.31
CA PHE A 221 5.81 -6.88 19.21
C PHE A 221 6.00 -8.29 18.66
N ALA A 222 6.30 -8.43 17.38
CA ALA A 222 6.44 -9.71 16.72
C ALA A 222 7.72 -10.44 17.16
N ARG A 223 7.56 -11.71 17.53
CA ARG A 223 8.67 -12.61 17.90
C ARG A 223 9.18 -13.45 16.74
N ASN A 224 8.41 -13.54 15.67
CA ASN A 224 8.73 -14.28 14.46
C ASN A 224 7.98 -13.67 13.27
N PHE A 225 8.36 -14.10 12.06
CA PHE A 225 7.80 -13.56 10.81
C PHE A 225 6.27 -13.75 10.70
N GLY A 226 5.75 -14.93 11.04
CA GLY A 226 4.31 -15.20 11.03
C GLY A 226 3.53 -14.29 11.98
N MET A 227 4.05 -14.07 13.19
CA MET A 227 3.47 -13.13 14.15
C MET A 227 3.50 -11.69 13.62
N ALA A 228 4.55 -11.28 12.91
CA ALA A 228 4.63 -9.97 12.27
C ALA A 228 3.54 -9.80 11.21
N LEU A 229 3.31 -10.81 10.35
CA LEU A 229 2.25 -10.78 9.34
C LEU A 229 0.86 -10.67 9.97
N VAL A 230 0.57 -11.50 10.97
CA VAL A 230 -0.74 -11.48 11.67
C VAL A 230 -0.97 -10.16 12.37
N LEU A 231 0.00 -9.66 13.16
CA LEU A 231 -0.12 -8.38 13.84
C LEU A 231 -0.25 -7.21 12.85
N SER A 232 0.49 -7.24 11.75
CA SER A 232 0.40 -6.19 10.73
C SER A 232 -0.98 -6.16 10.09
N SER A 233 -1.55 -7.33 9.81
CA SER A 233 -2.93 -7.48 9.31
C SER A 233 -3.96 -6.94 10.31
N LEU A 234 -3.83 -7.29 11.60
CA LEU A 234 -4.71 -6.79 12.67
C LEU A 234 -4.60 -5.26 12.84
N PHE A 235 -3.39 -4.71 12.80
CA PHE A 235 -3.17 -3.27 12.91
C PHE A 235 -3.62 -2.52 11.65
N GLY A 236 -3.52 -3.13 10.46
CA GLY A 236 -4.09 -2.60 9.23
C GLY A 236 -5.62 -2.60 9.26
N LEU A 237 -6.26 -3.64 9.80
CA LEU A 237 -7.70 -3.68 10.08
C LEU A 237 -8.12 -2.59 11.06
N ALA A 238 -7.42 -2.46 12.20
CA ALA A 238 -7.70 -1.43 13.19
C ALA A 238 -7.57 -0.02 12.58
N THR A 239 -6.55 0.20 11.75
CA THR A 239 -6.32 1.45 11.04
C THR A 239 -7.47 1.81 10.10
N THR A 240 -7.91 0.84 9.29
CA THR A 240 -8.92 1.08 8.24
C THR A 240 -10.32 1.19 8.82
N ILE A 241 -10.70 0.28 9.71
CA ILE A 241 -12.00 0.31 10.40
C ILE A 241 -12.07 1.55 11.30
N GLY A 242 -11.05 1.77 12.14
CA GLY A 242 -11.00 2.94 13.03
C GLY A 242 -11.00 4.26 12.26
N GLY A 243 -10.20 4.36 11.20
CA GLY A 243 -10.15 5.54 10.34
C GLY A 243 -11.48 5.82 9.65
N PHE A 244 -12.16 4.79 9.16
CA PHE A 244 -13.47 4.92 8.53
C PHE A 244 -14.54 5.36 9.53
N LEU A 245 -14.57 4.78 10.73
CA LEU A 245 -15.53 5.17 11.77
C LEU A 245 -15.30 6.62 12.23
N VAL A 246 -14.04 7.03 12.46
CA VAL A 246 -13.70 8.42 12.78
C VAL A 246 -14.16 9.36 11.66
N ALA A 247 -13.94 8.99 10.41
CA ALA A 247 -14.41 9.77 9.27
C ALA A 247 -15.93 9.93 9.25
N LEU A 248 -16.68 8.85 9.50
CA LEU A 248 -18.14 8.88 9.54
C LEU A 248 -18.70 9.73 10.69
N PHE A 249 -18.15 9.63 11.90
CA PHE A 249 -18.70 10.32 13.06
C PHE A 249 -18.32 11.82 13.11
N PHE A 250 -17.17 12.19 12.55
CA PHE A 250 -16.67 13.56 12.61
C PHE A 250 -16.76 14.30 11.27
N ASP A 251 -17.38 13.68 10.24
CA ASP A 251 -17.49 14.23 8.88
C ASP A 251 -16.12 14.65 8.30
N LEU A 252 -15.11 13.77 8.49
CA LEU A 252 -13.73 13.99 8.08
C LEU A 252 -13.38 13.18 6.82
N PRO A 253 -12.37 13.61 6.04
CA PRO A 253 -11.86 12.80 4.93
C PRO A 253 -11.36 11.43 5.43
N VAL A 254 -11.96 10.35 4.93
CA VAL A 254 -11.58 8.95 5.24
C VAL A 254 -10.08 8.72 5.09
N GLY A 255 -9.52 9.33 4.04
CA GLY A 255 -8.10 9.56 3.78
C GLY A 255 -7.26 9.88 5.02
N ALA A 256 -7.48 11.10 5.51
CA ALA A 256 -6.75 11.68 6.60
C ALA A 256 -7.05 10.97 7.93
N SER A 257 -8.30 10.54 8.15
CA SER A 257 -8.71 9.86 9.37
C SER A 257 -7.97 8.53 9.56
N ALA A 258 -7.87 7.69 8.52
CA ALA A 258 -7.10 6.45 8.60
C ALA A 258 -5.59 6.70 8.79
N ALA A 259 -5.03 7.70 8.12
CA ALA A 259 -3.64 8.09 8.34
C ALA A 259 -3.36 8.52 9.79
N MET A 260 -4.27 9.30 10.39
CA MET A 260 -4.15 9.74 11.78
C MET A 260 -4.27 8.56 12.74
N VAL A 261 -5.24 7.67 12.55
CA VAL A 261 -5.41 6.46 13.37
C VAL A 261 -4.15 5.59 13.31
N SER A 262 -3.58 5.38 12.13
CA SER A 262 -2.36 4.60 11.95
C SER A 262 -1.14 5.24 12.61
N THR A 263 -1.04 6.57 12.53
CA THR A 263 0.01 7.36 13.18
C THR A 263 -0.06 7.24 14.70
N LEU A 264 -1.26 7.36 15.27
CA LEU A 264 -1.50 7.17 16.71
C LEU A 264 -1.22 5.73 17.13
N LEU A 265 -1.67 4.74 16.36
CA LEU A 265 -1.42 3.32 16.61
C LEU A 265 0.08 3.04 16.70
N LEU A 266 0.86 3.56 15.74
CA LEU A 266 2.32 3.43 15.77
C LEU A 266 2.92 4.18 16.96
N GLY A 267 2.52 5.43 17.21
CA GLY A 267 3.04 6.23 18.32
C GLY A 267 2.82 5.56 19.69
N ILE A 268 1.61 5.03 19.92
CA ILE A 268 1.28 4.24 21.12
C ILE A 268 2.13 2.97 21.17
N SER A 269 2.28 2.27 20.04
CA SER A 269 3.12 1.07 19.96
C SER A 269 4.59 1.35 20.30
N MET A 270 5.12 2.52 19.90
CA MET A 270 6.47 2.97 20.26
C MET A 270 6.61 3.18 21.77
N ILE A 271 5.63 3.83 22.40
CA ILE A 271 5.63 4.10 23.84
C ILE A 271 5.56 2.79 24.62
N ILE A 272 4.62 1.90 24.28
CA ILE A 272 4.47 0.60 24.96
C ILE A 272 5.75 -0.23 24.84
N ALA A 273 6.33 -0.32 23.64
CA ALA A 273 7.56 -1.08 23.42
C ALA A 273 8.74 -0.52 24.23
N ARG A 274 8.82 0.82 24.37
CA ARG A 274 9.85 1.47 25.19
C ARG A 274 9.66 1.20 26.68
N LEU A 275 8.43 1.22 27.18
CA LEU A 275 8.12 0.94 28.58
C LEU A 275 8.37 -0.52 28.95
N ALA A 276 8.10 -1.47 28.05
CA ALA A 276 8.35 -2.89 28.28
C ALA A 276 9.84 -3.28 28.23
N ALA A 277 10.70 -2.40 27.71
CA ALA A 277 12.15 -2.60 27.66
C ALA A 277 12.88 -2.10 28.94
N HIS A 278 12.16 -1.42 29.83
CA HIS A 278 12.61 -0.99 31.15
C HIS A 278 12.00 -1.88 32.24
#